data_AF-A0A9X1WLP1-F1
#
_entry.id   AF-A0A9X1WLP1-F1
#
_cell.length_a   1.000
_cell.length_b   1.000
_cell.length_c   1.000
_cell.angle_alpha   90.00
_cell.angle_beta   90.00
_cell.angle_gamma   90.00
#
_symmetry.space_group_name_H-M   'P 1'
#
loop_
_entity.id
_entity.type
_entity.pdbx_description
1 polymer ?
#
loop_
_entity_poly.entity_id
_entity_poly.type
_entity_poly.pdbx_seq_one_letter_code
_entity_poly.pdbx_strand_id
1 'polypeptide(L)'
;MSTPLHPLIVHFPIALLFVGAIVQIIALWRPKIWDTIANFTLITGLITGVIAYMTGDGGERFARQVFGTSESAIHRHENFAFFTLIVFGLLIAIKLYRMFPLIPQLKKYAKYSLSKVFIPLMLVLSLAGGTLIFLTGHYGGELVYQSGNKTVNSSTAKNND
;
A
#
# COMPACT_ATOMS: atom_id res chain seq x y z
N MET A 1 -24.83 -16.81 -4.07
CA MET A 1 -24.22 -15.47 -3.88
C MET A 1 -22.80 -15.67 -3.35
N SER A 2 -21.84 -15.87 -4.25
CA SER A 2 -20.43 -15.88 -3.88
C SER A 2 -20.02 -14.44 -3.64
N THR A 3 -19.84 -14.05 -2.39
CA THR A 3 -19.08 -12.84 -2.07
C THR A 3 -17.77 -12.92 -2.86
N PRO A 4 -17.47 -11.99 -3.77
CA PRO A 4 -16.18 -12.03 -4.45
C PRO A 4 -15.15 -11.95 -3.34
N LEU A 5 -14.30 -12.96 -3.19
CA LEU A 5 -13.20 -12.95 -2.21
C LEU A 5 -12.18 -11.84 -2.55
N HIS A 6 -12.31 -11.25 -3.73
CA HIS A 6 -11.40 -10.29 -4.32
C HIS A 6 -11.22 -8.98 -3.51
N PRO A 7 -12.26 -8.30 -2.98
CA PRO A 7 -12.07 -7.14 -2.11
C PRO A 7 -11.34 -7.48 -0.80
N LEU A 8 -11.52 -8.70 -0.26
CA LEU A 8 -10.90 -9.09 1.00
C LEU A 8 -9.37 -9.25 0.87
N ILE A 9 -8.91 -9.75 -0.28
CA ILE A 9 -7.48 -10.00 -0.55
C ILE A 9 -6.72 -8.69 -0.77
N VAL A 10 -7.36 -7.67 -1.36
CA VAL A 10 -6.72 -6.36 -1.63
C VAL A 10 -6.82 -5.36 -0.47
N HIS A 11 -7.79 -5.50 0.44
CA HIS A 11 -7.91 -4.61 1.61
C HIS A 11 -6.95 -4.97 2.75
N PHE A 12 -6.56 -6.24 2.86
CA PHE A 12 -5.65 -6.68 3.90
C PHE A 12 -4.26 -5.99 3.82
N PRO A 13 -3.60 -5.91 2.64
CA PRO A 13 -2.37 -5.15 2.48
C PRO A 13 -2.50 -3.66 2.80
N ILE A 14 -3.63 -3.04 2.42
CA ILE A 14 -3.88 -1.61 2.65
C ILE A 14 -3.88 -1.31 4.14
N ALA A 15 -4.65 -2.08 4.92
CA ALA A 15 -4.71 -1.91 6.37
C ALA A 15 -3.35 -2.16 7.03
N LEU A 16 -2.65 -3.23 6.65
CA LEU A 16 -1.35 -3.57 7.22
C LEU A 16 -0.32 -2.49 6.91
N LEU A 17 -0.17 -2.06 5.66
CA LEU A 17 0.81 -1.05 5.28
C LEU A 17 0.51 0.31 5.89
N PHE A 18 -0.77 0.70 5.97
CA PHE A 18 -1.17 1.96 6.61
C PHE A 18 -0.87 1.95 8.11
N VAL A 19 -1.26 0.90 8.83
CA VAL A 19 -0.92 0.75 10.25
C VAL A 19 0.59 0.66 10.43
N GLY A 20 1.28 -0.09 9.57
CA GLY A 20 2.73 -0.21 9.57
C GLY A 20 3.44 1.13 9.42
N ALA A 21 2.94 2.03 8.57
CA ALA A 21 3.47 3.39 8.42
C ALA A 21 3.31 4.22 9.70
N ILE A 22 2.15 4.16 10.36
CA ILE A 22 1.90 4.87 11.63
C ILE A 22 2.80 4.32 12.74
N VAL A 23 2.88 2.99 12.86
CA VAL A 23 3.74 2.32 13.85
C VAL A 23 5.21 2.64 13.57
N GLN A 24 5.63 2.72 12.30
CA GLN A 24 6.99 3.11 11.92
C GLN A 24 7.31 4.53 12.35
N ILE A 25 6.37 5.46 12.14
CA ILE A 25 6.45 6.84 12.62
C ILE A 25 6.68 6.79 14.13
N ILE A 26 5.82 6.14 14.93
CA ILE A 26 5.99 5.98 16.38
C ILE A 26 7.36 5.38 16.77
N ALA A 27 7.83 4.39 16.02
CA ALA A 27 9.12 3.73 16.25
C ALA A 27 10.32 4.68 16.12
N LEU A 28 10.22 5.78 15.36
CA LEU A 28 11.30 6.78 15.26
C LEU A 28 11.53 7.51 16.60
N TRP A 29 10.49 7.72 17.41
CA TRP A 29 10.60 8.35 18.73
C TRP A 29 10.67 7.33 19.88
N ARG A 30 10.09 6.14 19.71
CA ARG A 30 10.03 5.08 20.72
C ARG A 30 10.51 3.74 20.14
N PRO A 31 11.81 3.57 19.81
CA PRO A 31 12.29 2.45 19.00
C PRO A 31 12.32 1.07 19.69
N LYS A 32 11.73 0.91 20.88
CA LYS A 32 11.75 -0.36 21.63
C LYS A 32 10.95 -1.44 20.91
N ILE A 33 9.81 -1.84 21.46
CA ILE A 33 8.96 -2.85 20.85
C ILE A 33 8.36 -2.38 19.50
N TRP A 34 8.24 -1.06 19.32
CA TRP A 34 7.63 -0.45 18.14
C TRP A 34 8.42 -0.68 16.85
N ASP A 35 9.76 -0.76 16.88
CA ASP A 35 10.53 -1.02 15.65
C ASP A 35 10.31 -2.46 15.16
N THR A 36 10.20 -3.42 16.08
CA THR A 36 9.86 -4.81 15.78
C THR A 36 8.45 -4.95 15.23
N ILE A 37 7.47 -4.29 15.86
CA ILE A 37 6.08 -4.29 15.37
C ILE A 37 6.02 -3.65 13.98
N ALA A 38 6.65 -2.48 13.78
CA ALA A 38 6.69 -1.81 12.48
C ALA A 38 7.30 -2.71 11.40
N ASN A 39 8.43 -3.37 11.69
CA ASN A 39 9.07 -4.30 10.76
C ASN A 39 8.13 -5.44 10.37
N PHE A 40 7.54 -6.10 11.37
CA PHE A 40 6.67 -7.25 11.13
C PHE A 40 5.46 -6.84 10.29
N THR A 41 4.78 -5.76 10.67
CA THR A 41 3.58 -5.27 9.98
C THR A 41 3.89 -4.77 8.57
N LEU A 42 4.99 -4.03 8.37
CA LEU A 42 5.37 -3.55 7.04
C LEU A 42 5.79 -4.69 6.11
N ILE A 43 6.60 -5.64 6.59
CA ILE A 43 7.07 -6.77 5.76
C ILE A 43 5.88 -7.66 5.37
N THR A 44 5.01 -8.01 6.33
CA THR A 44 3.83 -8.82 6.04
C THR A 44 2.85 -8.08 5.12
N GLY A 45 2.66 -6.78 5.33
CA GLY A 45 1.87 -5.92 4.45
C GLY A 45 2.44 -5.82 3.03
N LEU A 46 3.76 -5.72 2.88
CA LEU A 46 4.41 -5.66 1.57
C LEU A 46 4.27 -6.98 0.81
N ILE A 47 4.54 -8.11 1.47
CA ILE A 47 4.43 -9.44 0.84
C ILE A 47 3.00 -9.68 0.36
N THR A 48 2.02 -9.45 1.24
CA THR A 48 0.61 -9.60 0.87
C THR A 48 0.18 -8.60 -0.20
N GLY A 49 0.72 -7.37 -0.17
CA GLY A 49 0.48 -6.35 -1.20
C GLY A 49 1.02 -6.72 -2.57
N VAL A 50 2.22 -7.32 -2.64
CA VAL A 50 2.77 -7.84 -3.90
C VAL A 50 1.91 -8.96 -4.46
N ILE A 51 1.47 -9.90 -3.62
CA ILE A 51 0.57 -10.99 -4.02
C ILE A 51 -0.76 -10.41 -4.54
N ALA A 52 -1.32 -9.42 -3.84
CA ALA A 52 -2.55 -8.75 -4.25
C ALA A 52 -2.39 -8.02 -5.59
N TYR A 53 -1.26 -7.33 -5.79
CA TYR A 53 -0.94 -6.65 -7.05
C TYR A 53 -0.83 -7.65 -8.22
N MET A 54 -0.09 -8.74 -8.04
CA MET A 54 0.06 -9.77 -9.07
C MET A 54 -1.25 -10.51 -9.41
N THR A 55 -2.20 -10.53 -8.49
CA THR A 55 -3.52 -11.15 -8.70
C THR A 55 -4.60 -10.14 -9.14
N GLY A 56 -4.21 -8.87 -9.35
CA GLY A 56 -5.09 -7.76 -9.70
C GLY A 56 -5.82 -7.91 -11.03
N ASP A 57 -5.22 -8.52 -12.05
CA ASP A 57 -5.83 -8.74 -13.37
C ASP A 57 -7.19 -9.47 -13.30
N GLY A 58 -7.32 -10.39 -12.35
CA GLY A 58 -8.59 -11.09 -12.10
C GLY A 58 -9.67 -10.13 -11.57
N GLY A 59 -9.25 -9.19 -10.73
CA GLY A 59 -10.08 -8.11 -10.19
C GLY A 59 -10.53 -7.10 -11.21
N GLU A 60 -9.61 -6.70 -12.08
CA GLU A 60 -9.88 -5.78 -13.18
C GLU A 60 -10.96 -6.33 -14.10
N ARG A 61 -10.81 -7.58 -14.57
CA ARG A 61 -11.79 -8.20 -15.46
C ARG A 61 -13.16 -8.29 -14.81
N PHE A 62 -13.21 -8.65 -13.53
CA PHE A 62 -14.45 -8.66 -12.76
C PHE A 62 -15.07 -7.26 -12.64
N ALA A 63 -14.27 -6.23 -12.31
CA ALA A 63 -14.76 -4.86 -12.16
C ALA A 63 -15.32 -4.30 -13.47
N ARG A 64 -14.66 -4.57 -14.60
CA ARG A 64 -15.17 -4.20 -15.94
C ARG A 64 -16.48 -4.91 -16.25
N GLN A 65 -16.56 -6.23 -16.03
CA GLN A 65 -17.75 -7.03 -16.38
C GLN A 65 -18.96 -6.78 -15.48
N VAL A 66 -18.74 -6.58 -14.18
CA VAL A 66 -19.83 -6.49 -13.19
C VAL A 66 -20.22 -5.05 -12.88
N PHE A 67 -19.24 -4.15 -12.76
CA PHE A 67 -19.50 -2.75 -12.37
C PHE A 67 -19.44 -1.76 -13.53
N GLY A 68 -19.00 -2.18 -14.72
CA GLY A 68 -18.82 -1.28 -15.86
C GLY A 68 -17.73 -0.22 -15.62
N THR A 69 -16.78 -0.52 -14.74
CA THR A 69 -15.71 0.40 -14.35
C THR A 69 -14.83 0.76 -15.55
N SER A 70 -14.53 2.06 -15.72
CA SER A 70 -13.66 2.50 -16.81
C SER A 70 -12.22 2.02 -16.60
N GLU A 71 -11.56 1.61 -17.68
CA GLU A 71 -10.14 1.25 -17.71
C GLU A 71 -9.24 2.31 -17.06
N SER A 72 -9.48 3.59 -17.37
CA SER A 72 -8.70 4.69 -16.79
C SER A 72 -8.74 4.76 -15.26
N ALA A 73 -9.87 4.38 -14.64
CA ALA A 73 -10.01 4.38 -13.19
C ALA A 73 -9.24 3.20 -12.57
N ILE A 74 -9.30 2.03 -13.20
CA ILE A 74 -8.56 0.82 -12.78
C ILE A 74 -7.06 1.08 -12.86
N HIS A 75 -6.58 1.59 -14.00
CA HIS A 75 -5.17 1.97 -14.18
C HIS A 75 -4.70 2.99 -13.14
N ARG A 76 -5.55 3.95 -12.75
CA ARG A 76 -5.22 4.91 -11.70
C ARG A 76 -5.00 4.20 -10.37
N HIS A 77 -5.94 3.36 -9.94
CA HIS A 77 -5.80 2.57 -8.71
C HIS A 77 -4.54 1.69 -8.73
N GLU A 78 -4.30 0.99 -9.84
CA GLU A 78 -3.14 0.12 -10.02
C GLU A 78 -1.82 0.91 -9.92
N ASN A 79 -1.72 2.06 -10.57
CA ASN A 79 -0.53 2.91 -10.51
C ASN A 79 -0.23 3.35 -9.07
N PHE A 80 -1.23 3.78 -8.31
CA PHE A 80 -1.05 4.13 -6.90
C PHE A 80 -0.64 2.92 -6.05
N ALA A 81 -1.21 1.74 -6.31
CA ALA A 81 -0.80 0.51 -5.65
C ALA A 81 0.68 0.18 -5.94
N PHE A 82 1.11 0.29 -7.19
CA PHE A 82 2.49 0.07 -7.61
C PHE A 82 3.47 1.03 -6.93
N PHE A 83 3.20 2.33 -6.97
CA PHE A 83 4.04 3.32 -6.27
C PHE A 83 4.09 3.08 -4.76
N THR A 84 2.98 2.65 -4.17
CA THR A 84 2.92 2.30 -2.75
C THR A 84 3.86 1.14 -2.43
N LEU A 85 3.85 0.07 -3.23
CA LEU A 85 4.74 -1.08 -3.05
C LEU A 85 6.22 -0.68 -3.19
N ILE A 86 6.55 0.19 -4.16
CA ILE A 86 7.92 0.71 -4.32
C ILE A 86 8.36 1.47 -3.07
N VAL A 87 7.54 2.42 -2.60
CA VAL A 87 7.91 3.28 -1.46
C VAL A 87 8.08 2.46 -0.18
N PHE A 88 7.18 1.52 0.11
CA PHE A 88 7.34 0.62 1.26
C PHE A 88 8.49 -0.38 1.08
N GLY A 89 8.73 -0.86 -0.15
CA GLY A 89 9.89 -1.69 -0.49
C GLY A 89 11.21 -0.98 -0.21
N LEU A 90 11.34 0.28 -0.62
CA LEU A 90 12.50 1.12 -0.32
C LEU A 90 12.67 1.35 1.19
N LEU A 91 11.58 1.65 1.89
CA LEU A 91 11.60 1.81 3.35
C LEU A 91 12.14 0.55 4.04
N ILE A 92 11.62 -0.63 3.67
CA ILE A 92 12.06 -1.93 4.22
C ILE A 92 13.52 -2.20 3.84
N ALA A 93 13.93 -1.97 2.59
CA ALA A 93 15.31 -2.15 2.16
C ALA A 93 16.30 -1.32 2.98
N ILE A 94 15.96 -0.05 3.25
CA ILE A 94 16.73 0.83 4.12
C ILE A 94 16.79 0.28 5.55
N LYS A 95 15.68 -0.25 6.09
CA LYS A 95 15.66 -0.87 7.43
C LYS A 95 16.53 -2.13 7.49
N LEU A 96 16.50 -2.98 6.47
CA LEU A 96 17.34 -4.18 6.37
C LEU A 96 18.82 -3.83 6.27
N TYR A 97 19.17 -2.82 5.46
CA TYR A 97 20.54 -2.31 5.35
C TYR A 97 21.07 -1.82 6.70
N ARG A 98 20.23 -1.16 7.51
CA ARG A 98 20.58 -0.74 8.88
C ARG A 98 20.80 -1.94 9.83
N MET A 99 20.04 -3.01 9.67
CA MET A 99 20.08 -4.19 10.56
C MET A 99 21.24 -5.14 10.24
N PHE A 100 21.57 -5.31 8.96
CA PHE A 100 22.69 -6.14 8.50
C PHE A 100 23.76 -5.26 7.82
N PRO A 101 24.57 -4.50 8.59
CA PRO A 101 25.71 -3.82 8.01
C PRO A 101 26.73 -4.89 7.56
N LEU A 102 26.96 -4.96 6.25
CA LEU A 102 27.96 -5.84 5.60
C LEU A 102 29.37 -5.73 6.22
N ILE A 103 29.64 -4.67 6.98
CA ILE A 103 30.94 -4.39 7.60
C ILE A 103 30.73 -4.16 9.11
N PRO A 104 30.97 -5.19 9.97
CA PRO A 104 30.73 -5.11 11.41
C PRO A 104 31.70 -4.15 12.15
N GLN A 105 32.82 -3.78 11.52
CA GLN A 105 33.91 -3.02 12.13
C GLN A 105 33.63 -1.50 12.25
N LEU A 106 32.64 -0.99 11.50
CA LEU A 106 32.26 0.43 11.50
C LEU A 106 31.14 0.78 12.49
N LYS A 107 30.77 -0.15 13.38
CA LYS A 107 29.55 -0.08 14.22
C LYS A 107 29.51 1.05 15.25
N LYS A 108 30.63 1.61 15.70
CA LYS A 108 30.65 2.56 16.84
C LYS A 108 30.61 4.03 16.43
N TYR A 109 31.28 4.39 15.32
CA TYR A 109 31.32 5.77 14.81
C TYR A 109 30.27 6.04 13.71
N ALA A 110 29.92 5.04 12.90
CA ALA A 110 28.92 5.19 11.84
C ALA A 110 27.48 5.25 12.39
N LYS A 111 27.20 4.63 13.54
CA LYS A 111 25.87 4.58 14.17
C LYS A 111 25.29 5.95 14.52
N TYR A 112 26.14 6.96 14.75
CA TYR A 112 25.73 8.32 15.12
C TYR A 112 25.62 9.27 13.92
N SER A 113 26.41 9.04 12.87
CA SER A 113 26.39 9.87 11.65
C SER A 113 25.32 9.41 10.66
N LEU A 114 25.12 8.09 10.50
CA LEU A 114 24.05 7.56 9.64
C LEU A 114 22.66 7.87 10.23
N SER A 115 22.48 7.87 11.56
CA SER A 115 21.15 8.13 12.14
C SER A 115 20.58 9.50 11.73
N LYS A 116 21.41 10.53 11.55
CA LYS A 116 20.96 11.88 11.16
C LYS A 116 20.38 11.96 9.74
N VAL A 117 20.83 11.12 8.81
CA VAL A 117 20.33 11.09 7.42
C VAL A 117 19.19 10.07 7.28
N PHE A 118 19.33 8.92 7.93
CA PHE A 118 18.36 7.83 7.77
C PHE A 118 17.04 8.06 8.51
N ILE A 119 17.05 8.74 9.66
CA ILE A 119 15.81 9.06 10.40
C ILE A 119 14.87 9.98 9.59
N PRO A 120 15.30 11.15 9.08
CA PRO A 120 14.41 12.00 8.28
C PRO A 120 13.99 11.32 6.97
N LEU A 121 14.89 10.54 6.35
CA LEU A 121 14.55 9.76 5.16
C LEU A 121 13.43 8.74 5.44
N MET A 122 13.55 7.95 6.51
CA MET A 122 12.50 7.00 6.93
C MET A 122 11.18 7.71 7.25
N LEU A 123 11.22 8.89 7.87
CA LEU A 123 10.03 9.69 8.14
C LEU A 123 9.33 10.11 6.85
N VAL A 124 10.08 10.65 5.89
CA VAL A 124 9.56 11.06 4.58
C VAL A 124 8.96 9.87 3.83
N LEU A 125 9.67 8.74 3.78
CA LEU A 125 9.16 7.51 3.15
C LEU A 125 7.90 6.98 3.84
N SER A 126 7.80 7.07 5.17
CA SER A 126 6.62 6.60 5.91
C SER A 126 5.40 7.50 5.64
N LEU A 127 5.60 8.82 5.57
CA LEU A 127 4.54 9.78 5.25
C LEU A 127 4.10 9.66 3.78
N ALA A 128 5.06 9.55 2.86
CA ALA A 128 4.79 9.34 1.45
C ALA A 128 4.05 8.01 1.23
N GLY A 129 4.54 6.92 1.81
CA GLY A 129 3.91 5.60 1.73
C GLY A 129 2.51 5.60 2.34
N GLY A 130 2.34 6.24 3.50
CA GLY A 130 1.05 6.42 4.16
C GLY A 130 0.03 7.21 3.31
N THR A 131 0.50 8.24 2.60
CA THR A 131 -0.35 9.02 1.69
C THR A 131 -0.72 8.22 0.46
N LEU A 132 0.24 7.52 -0.15
CA LEU A 132 0.02 6.70 -1.34
C LEU A 132 -0.94 5.54 -1.05
N ILE A 133 -0.81 4.85 0.09
CA ILE A 133 -1.72 3.75 0.44
C ILE A 133 -3.14 4.26 0.75
N PHE A 134 -3.26 5.44 1.35
CA PHE A 134 -4.54 6.10 1.55
C PHE A 134 -5.23 6.41 0.21
N LEU A 135 -4.47 6.99 -0.74
CA LEU A 135 -4.97 7.27 -2.09
C LEU A 135 -5.32 5.97 -2.84
N THR A 136 -4.52 4.92 -2.70
CA THR A 136 -4.80 3.60 -3.28
C THR A 136 -6.15 3.08 -2.79
N GLY A 137 -6.41 3.16 -1.47
CA GLY A 137 -7.70 2.80 -0.89
C GLY A 137 -8.86 3.67 -1.37
N HIS A 138 -8.65 4.99 -1.47
CA HIS A 138 -9.66 5.92 -1.98
C HIS A 138 -10.07 5.60 -3.42
N TYR A 139 -9.11 5.45 -4.33
CA TYR A 139 -9.38 5.08 -5.72
C TYR A 139 -9.96 3.67 -5.82
N GLY A 140 -9.57 2.75 -4.94
CA GLY A 140 -10.15 1.40 -4.86
C GLY A 140 -11.65 1.44 -4.55
N GLY A 141 -12.08 2.32 -3.63
CA GLY A 141 -13.50 2.55 -3.36
C GLY A 141 -14.23 3.17 -4.54
N GLU A 142 -13.58 4.10 -5.26
CA GLU A 142 -14.13 4.75 -6.46
C GLU A 142 -14.47 3.73 -7.57
N LEU A 143 -13.65 2.68 -7.73
CA LEU A 143 -13.91 1.61 -8.70
C LEU A 143 -15.28 0.95 -8.51
N VAL A 144 -15.75 0.85 -7.26
CA VAL A 144 -17.03 0.23 -6.90
C VAL A 144 -18.17 1.24 -6.95
N TYR A 145 -18.01 2.40 -6.30
CA TYR A 145 -19.13 3.34 -6.09
C TYR A 145 -19.42 4.24 -7.30
N GLN A 146 -18.41 4.76 -8.00
CA GLN A 146 -18.68 5.63 -9.16
C GLN A 146 -19.13 4.85 -10.40
N SER A 147 -18.67 3.61 -10.54
CA SER A 147 -19.07 2.73 -11.63
C SER A 147 -20.53 2.28 -11.48
N GLY A 148 -20.98 2.01 -10.24
CA GLY A 148 -22.38 1.71 -9.93
C GLY A 148 -23.35 2.85 -10.30
N ASN A 149 -22.95 4.11 -10.12
CA ASN A 149 -23.79 5.24 -10.52
C ASN A 149 -23.91 5.40 -12.06
N LYS A 150 -22.88 5.02 -12.82
CA LYS A 150 -22.93 5.07 -14.30
C LYS A 150 -23.81 3.96 -14.88
N THR A 151 -23.79 2.76 -14.32
CA THR A 151 -24.63 1.64 -14.76
C THR A 151 -26.12 1.82 -14.45
N VAL A 152 -26.45 2.45 -13.31
CA VAL A 152 -27.84 2.82 -13.00
C VAL A 152 -28.37 3.85 -14.00
N ASN A 153 -27.62 4.92 -14.27
CA ASN A 153 -28.07 5.98 -15.17
C ASN A 153 -28.20 5.53 -16.65
N SER A 154 -27.34 4.61 -17.12
CA SER A 154 -27.45 4.07 -18.49
C SER A 154 -28.60 3.05 -18.65
N SER A 155 -28.98 2.36 -17.58
CA SER A 155 -30.13 1.44 -17.58
C SER A 155 -31.47 2.19 -17.57
N THR A 156 -31.55 3.30 -16.84
CA THR A 156 -32.76 4.15 -16.80
C THR A 156 -32.97 4.90 -18.12
N ALA A 157 -31.90 5.28 -18.83
CA ALA A 157 -32.00 5.92 -20.14
C ALA A 157 -32.55 4.98 -21.24
N LYS A 158 -32.33 3.66 -21.14
CA LYS A 158 -32.75 2.68 -22.15
C LYS A 158 -34.17 2.13 -21.97
N ASN A 159 -34.82 2.42 -20.84
CA ASN A 159 -36.18 1.96 -20.51
C ASN A 159 -37.26 3.04 -20.73
N ASN A 160 -36.87 4.21 -21.23
CA ASN A 160 -37.76 5.34 -21.50
C ASN A 160 -37.96 5.63 -23.00
N ASP A 161 -37.51 4.71 -23.87
CA ASP A 161 -37.76 4.68 -25.32
C ASP A 161 -38.58 3.43 -25.67
#